data_AF-A0A926AQU5-F1
#
_entry.id   AF-A0A926AQU5-F1
#
_cell.length_a   1.000
_cell.length_b   1.000
_cell.length_c   1.000
_cell.angle_alpha   90.00
_cell.angle_beta   90.00
_cell.angle_gamma   90.00
#
_symmetry.space_group_name_H-M   'P 1'
#
loop_
_entity.id
_entity.type
_entity.pdbx_description
1 polymer ?
#
loop_
_entity_poly.entity_id
_entity_poly.type
_entity_poly.pdbx_seq_one_letter_code
_entity_poly.pdbx_strand_id
1 'polypeptide(L)'
;MLTNPKPAILRKLDLSFVLGAAATTIFYGIVLQPSFHDTLLARYATEHPVDYVIVALFFWGIADIVLKTFSFPRESMALRETWLPPRNGREPVARASELLTAIQVRPRWLVESKIGQRVAQALGYVVENGSAEDYREHLLYLSGRGEDITHARYSLVRFIIGITPVLGFLGTVVHFGTAL
;
A
#
# COMPACT_ATOMS: atom_id res chain seq x y z
N MET A 1 -19.54 -2.20 -22.05
CA MET A 1 -20.12 -1.98 -20.72
C MET A 1 -18.96 -1.79 -19.75
N LEU A 2 -18.51 -0.54 -19.59
CA LEU A 2 -17.29 -0.18 -18.88
C LEU A 2 -17.57 -0.16 -17.37
N THR A 3 -17.39 -1.29 -16.71
CA THR A 3 -17.29 -1.32 -15.25
C THR A 3 -16.00 -0.60 -14.87
N ASN A 4 -16.12 0.70 -14.58
CA ASN A 4 -15.09 1.52 -13.98
C ASN A 4 -14.61 0.82 -12.70
N PRO A 5 -13.43 0.17 -12.67
CA PRO A 5 -12.94 -0.40 -11.43
C PRO A 5 -12.54 0.81 -10.58
N LYS A 6 -13.32 1.09 -9.52
CA LYS A 6 -12.92 2.04 -8.47
C LYS A 6 -11.41 1.84 -8.24
N PRO A 7 -10.57 2.86 -8.41
CA PRO A 7 -9.12 2.66 -8.37
C PRO A 7 -8.81 2.02 -7.03
N ALA A 8 -8.16 0.86 -7.05
CA ALA A 8 -7.92 0.04 -5.86
C ALA A 8 -7.20 0.80 -4.72
N ILE A 9 -6.64 1.97 -5.05
CA ILE A 9 -6.08 2.97 -4.15
C ILE A 9 -7.15 3.54 -3.19
N LEU A 10 -8.34 3.93 -3.68
CA LEU A 10 -9.42 4.47 -2.84
C LEU A 10 -9.95 3.41 -1.86
N ARG A 11 -10.18 2.19 -2.33
CA ARG A 11 -10.68 1.09 -1.48
C ARG A 11 -9.70 0.63 -0.41
N LYS A 12 -8.38 0.76 -0.65
CA LYS A 12 -7.34 0.42 0.34
C LYS A 12 -7.12 1.54 1.34
N LEU A 13 -7.29 2.81 0.93
CA LEU A 13 -7.31 3.96 1.82
C LEU A 13 -8.50 3.88 2.78
N ASP A 14 -9.68 3.48 2.27
CA ASP A 14 -10.87 3.26 3.11
C ASP A 14 -10.63 2.20 4.18
N LEU A 15 -10.00 1.06 3.83
CA LEU A 15 -9.84 -0.03 4.80
C LEU A 15 -8.84 0.29 5.91
N SER A 16 -7.67 0.86 5.59
CA SER A 16 -6.69 1.23 6.63
C SER A 16 -7.22 2.33 7.54
N PHE A 17 -7.95 3.30 6.97
CA PHE A 17 -8.62 4.35 7.72
C PHE A 17 -9.72 3.79 8.62
N VAL A 18 -10.61 2.94 8.11
CA VAL A 18 -11.69 2.32 8.89
C VAL A 18 -11.13 1.45 10.02
N LEU A 19 -10.09 0.65 9.76
CA LEU A 19 -9.43 -0.14 10.80
C LEU A 19 -8.75 0.76 11.85
N GLY A 20 -8.06 1.81 11.42
CA GLY A 20 -7.44 2.78 12.31
C GLY A 20 -8.46 3.52 13.18
N ALA A 21 -9.56 3.97 12.59
CA ALA A 21 -10.67 4.63 13.29
C ALA A 21 -11.33 3.67 14.29
N ALA A 22 -11.65 2.45 13.87
CA ALA A 22 -12.22 1.44 14.76
C ALA A 22 -11.28 1.12 15.94
N ALA A 23 -9.98 0.94 15.69
CA ALA A 23 -8.99 0.72 16.74
C ALA A 23 -8.88 1.90 17.71
N THR A 24 -8.94 3.13 17.19
CA THR A 24 -8.93 4.36 17.99
C THR A 24 -10.19 4.47 18.87
N THR A 25 -11.37 4.16 18.31
CA THR A 25 -12.63 4.14 19.06
C THR A 25 -12.62 3.07 20.15
N ILE A 26 -12.13 1.87 19.85
CA ILE A 26 -11.99 0.79 20.85
C ILE A 26 -11.03 1.23 21.95
N PHE A 27 -9.89 1.81 21.60
CA PHE A 27 -8.92 2.32 22.56
C PHE A 27 -9.55 3.35 23.50
N TYR A 28 -10.19 4.39 22.98
CA TYR A 28 -10.84 5.40 23.83
C TYR A 28 -12.06 4.87 24.58
N GLY A 29 -12.79 3.89 24.03
CA GLY A 29 -13.88 3.19 24.73
C GLY A 29 -13.41 2.42 25.96
N ILE A 30 -12.14 1.99 26.00
CA ILE A 30 -11.51 1.37 27.16
C ILE A 30 -10.94 2.44 28.10
N VAL A 31 -10.21 3.42 27.56
CA VAL A 31 -9.51 4.45 28.36
C VAL A 31 -10.47 5.37 29.11
N LEU A 32 -11.63 5.68 28.54
CA LEU A 32 -12.64 6.54 29.18
C LEU A 32 -13.51 5.78 30.20
N GLN A 33 -13.23 4.50 30.48
CA GLN A 33 -13.93 3.79 31.54
C GLN A 33 -13.49 4.30 32.91
N PRO A 34 -14.42 4.40 33.90
CA PRO A 34 -14.12 4.91 35.23
C PRO A 34 -12.94 4.22 35.94
N SER A 35 -12.69 2.95 35.63
CA SER A 35 -11.59 2.15 36.17
C SER A 35 -10.20 2.61 35.71
N PHE A 36 -10.10 3.42 34.66
CA PHE A 36 -8.83 3.84 34.06
C PHE A 36 -8.47 5.31 34.31
N HIS A 37 -9.34 6.11 34.94
CA HIS A 37 -9.12 7.55 35.12
C HIS A 37 -7.84 7.91 35.90
N ASP A 38 -7.42 7.08 36.87
CA ASP A 38 -6.20 7.32 37.65
C ASP A 38 -4.94 6.69 37.03
N THR A 39 -5.06 6.09 35.84
CA THR A 39 -3.92 5.47 35.18
C THR A 39 -3.09 6.50 34.41
N LEU A 40 -1.77 6.27 34.36
CA LEU A 40 -0.87 7.08 33.53
C LEU A 40 -1.30 7.12 32.07
N LEU A 41 -1.90 6.05 31.57
CA LEU A 41 -2.32 5.94 30.18
C LEU A 41 -3.51 6.87 29.85
N ALA A 42 -4.49 6.99 30.73
CA ALA A 42 -5.57 7.96 30.58
C ALA A 42 -5.00 9.37 30.57
N ARG A 43 -4.17 9.71 31.56
CA ARG A 43 -3.52 11.04 31.63
C ARG A 43 -2.76 11.37 30.33
N TYR A 44 -1.88 10.50 29.87
CA TYR A 44 -1.08 10.74 28.66
C TYR A 44 -1.88 10.80 27.35
N ALA A 45 -3.06 10.17 27.27
CA ALA A 45 -3.82 10.07 26.03
C ALA A 45 -5.02 11.04 25.94
N THR A 46 -5.38 11.70 27.04
CA THR A 46 -6.58 12.55 27.13
C THR A 46 -6.33 13.97 27.63
N GLU A 47 -5.13 14.32 28.06
CA GLU A 47 -4.82 15.62 28.68
C GLU A 47 -4.93 16.79 27.69
N HIS A 48 -4.51 16.60 26.43
CA HIS A 48 -4.57 17.65 25.41
C HIS A 48 -5.23 17.18 24.10
N PRO A 49 -5.87 18.09 23.34
CA PRO A 49 -6.43 17.77 22.02
C PRO A 49 -5.43 17.13 21.04
N VAL A 50 -4.16 17.50 21.17
CA VAL A 50 -3.05 16.98 20.35
C VAL A 50 -2.84 15.48 20.57
N ASP A 51 -3.04 15.00 21.80
CA ASP A 51 -2.82 13.60 22.15
C ASP A 51 -3.80 12.68 21.41
N TYR A 52 -5.06 13.11 21.29
CA TYR A 52 -6.07 12.41 20.48
C TYR A 52 -5.67 12.28 19.01
N VAL A 53 -5.08 13.33 18.44
CA VAL A 53 -4.61 13.31 17.06
C VAL A 53 -3.44 12.35 16.90
N ILE A 54 -2.48 12.37 17.83
CA ILE A 54 -1.31 11.47 17.80
C ILE A 54 -1.75 10.01 17.89
N VAL A 55 -2.66 9.67 18.82
CA VAL A 55 -3.19 8.32 18.98
C VAL A 55 -3.95 7.86 17.73
N ALA A 56 -4.78 8.72 17.14
CA ALA A 56 -5.50 8.38 15.91
C ALA A 56 -4.55 8.13 14.72
N LEU A 57 -3.53 8.98 14.54
CA LEU A 57 -2.52 8.82 13.50
C LEU A 57 -1.68 7.55 13.72
N PHE A 58 -1.37 7.21 14.98
CA PHE A 58 -0.66 6.00 15.34
C PHE A 58 -1.42 4.74 14.91
N PHE A 59 -2.69 4.61 15.30
CA PHE A 59 -3.50 3.45 14.92
C PHE A 59 -3.73 3.37 13.42
N TRP A 60 -3.95 4.50 12.74
CA TRP A 60 -4.07 4.53 11.29
C TRP A 60 -2.77 4.09 10.59
N GLY A 61 -1.62 4.62 11.02
CA GLY A 61 -0.31 4.25 10.50
C GLY A 61 0.01 2.77 10.67
N ILE A 62 -0.28 2.21 11.85
CA ILE A 62 -0.12 0.78 12.12
C ILE A 62 -1.04 -0.04 11.23
N ALA A 63 -2.33 0.28 11.16
CA ALA A 63 -3.28 -0.46 10.32
C ALA A 63 -2.82 -0.48 8.86
N ASP A 64 -2.33 0.65 8.36
CA ASP A 64 -1.80 0.78 7.01
C ASP A 64 -0.55 -0.09 6.77
N ILE A 65 0.42 -0.10 7.70
CA ILE A 65 1.61 -0.94 7.63
C ILE A 65 1.24 -2.43 7.71
N VAL A 66 0.38 -2.81 8.65
CA VAL A 66 -0.05 -4.20 8.86
C VAL A 66 -0.71 -4.78 7.62
N LEU A 67 -1.63 -4.04 6.99
CA LEU A 67 -2.27 -4.46 5.73
C LEU A 67 -1.26 -4.65 4.60
N LYS A 68 -0.23 -3.79 4.52
CA LYS A 68 0.85 -3.90 3.54
C LYS A 68 1.71 -5.13 3.80
N THR A 69 2.10 -5.36 5.05
CA THR A 69 2.89 -6.52 5.48
C THR A 69 2.17 -7.83 5.14
N PHE A 70 0.88 -7.95 5.40
CA PHE A 70 0.11 -9.15 5.02
C PHE A 70 -0.04 -9.37 3.51
N SER A 71 0.09 -8.32 2.69
CA SER A 71 0.10 -8.47 1.24
C SER A 71 1.44 -8.93 0.67
N PHE A 72 2.54 -8.79 1.43
CA PHE A 72 3.89 -9.10 0.97
C PHE A 72 4.13 -10.60 0.69
N PRO A 73 3.69 -11.56 1.52
CA PRO A 73 3.87 -12.98 1.23
C PRO A 73 3.27 -13.40 -0.11
N ARG A 74 2.10 -12.85 -0.48
CA ARG A 74 1.44 -13.15 -1.76
C ARG A 74 2.28 -12.70 -2.96
N GLU A 75 2.85 -11.49 -2.89
CA GLU A 75 3.76 -10.98 -3.92
C GLU A 75 5.06 -11.79 -3.97
N SER A 76 5.59 -12.19 -2.81
CA SER A 76 6.80 -13.03 -2.73
C SER A 76 6.58 -14.41 -3.34
N MET A 77 5.42 -15.02 -3.11
CA MET A 77 5.04 -16.29 -3.73
C MET A 77 4.87 -16.14 -5.24
N ALA A 78 4.20 -15.08 -5.70
CA ALA A 78 4.05 -14.80 -7.13
C ALA A 78 5.40 -14.59 -7.82
N LEU A 79 6.39 -14.00 -7.15
CA LEU A 79 7.74 -13.81 -7.69
C LEU A 79 8.50 -15.13 -7.88
N ARG A 80 8.23 -16.14 -7.05
CA ARG A 80 8.88 -17.47 -7.13
C ARG A 80 8.29 -18.35 -8.23
N GLU A 81 7.14 -17.98 -8.76
CA GLU A 81 6.50 -18.72 -9.83
C GLU A 81 7.27 -18.59 -11.15
N THR A 82 7.30 -19.65 -11.95
CA THR A 82 7.86 -19.60 -13.30
C THR A 82 6.85 -18.95 -14.26
N TRP A 83 7.07 -17.67 -14.60
CA TRP A 83 6.18 -16.90 -15.47
C TRP A 83 6.35 -17.19 -16.96
N LEU A 84 7.58 -17.44 -17.37
CA LEU A 84 7.96 -17.69 -18.76
C LEU A 84 8.61 -19.07 -18.87
N PRO A 85 8.35 -19.83 -19.94
CA PRO A 85 9.04 -21.08 -20.18
C PRO A 85 10.55 -20.85 -20.35
N PRO A 86 11.39 -21.88 -20.12
CA PRO A 86 12.82 -21.78 -20.36
C PRO A 86 13.09 -21.39 -21.82
N ARG A 87 13.96 -20.39 -22.00
CA ARG A 87 14.23 -19.78 -23.30
C ARG A 87 15.00 -20.74 -24.20
N ASN A 88 14.41 -21.11 -25.33
CA ASN A 88 15.06 -21.89 -26.38
C ASN A 88 15.45 -20.99 -27.57
N GLY A 89 16.36 -20.03 -27.34
CA GLY A 89 16.89 -19.15 -28.38
C GLY A 89 16.05 -17.88 -28.65
N ARG A 90 15.95 -17.46 -29.92
CA ARG A 90 15.10 -16.35 -30.36
C ARG A 90 13.72 -16.91 -30.72
N GLU A 91 12.68 -16.41 -30.07
CA GLU A 91 11.31 -16.83 -30.35
C GLU A 91 10.61 -15.84 -31.30
N PRO A 92 9.70 -16.31 -32.17
CA PRO A 92 8.90 -15.43 -33.02
C PRO A 92 7.97 -14.54 -32.21
N VAL A 93 7.71 -13.33 -32.71
CA VAL A 93 6.74 -12.38 -32.12
C VAL A 93 5.35 -13.00 -31.97
N ALA A 94 4.94 -13.85 -32.93
CA ALA A 94 3.65 -14.55 -32.88
C ALA A 94 3.44 -15.39 -31.60
N ARG A 95 4.53 -15.85 -30.97
CA ARG A 95 4.46 -16.63 -29.72
C ARG A 95 4.14 -15.78 -28.50
N ALA A 96 4.26 -14.46 -28.58
CA ALA A 96 3.92 -13.54 -27.49
C ALA A 96 2.43 -13.59 -27.13
N SER A 97 1.53 -13.80 -28.11
CA SER A 97 0.08 -13.90 -27.87
C SER A 97 -0.30 -15.19 -27.12
N GLU A 98 0.36 -16.31 -27.47
CA GLU A 98 0.22 -17.58 -26.75
C GLU A 98 0.69 -17.44 -25.29
N LEU A 99 1.86 -16.81 -25.08
CA LEU A 99 2.42 -16.58 -23.75
C LEU A 99 1.53 -15.65 -22.90
N LEU A 100 0.98 -14.59 -23.51
CA LEU A 100 0.05 -13.68 -22.83
C LEU A 100 -1.21 -14.42 -22.38
N THR A 101 -1.79 -15.25 -23.25
CA THR A 101 -2.97 -16.06 -22.95
C THR A 101 -2.67 -17.05 -21.82
N ALA A 102 -1.52 -17.73 -21.88
CA ALA A 102 -1.08 -18.66 -20.83
C ALA A 102 -0.94 -17.99 -19.45
N ILE A 103 -0.56 -16.71 -19.41
CA ILE A 103 -0.51 -15.93 -18.17
C ILE A 103 -1.91 -15.54 -17.69
N GLN A 104 -2.79 -15.10 -18.59
CA GLN A 104 -4.14 -14.66 -18.24
C GLN A 104 -5.04 -15.78 -17.72
N VAL A 105 -4.77 -17.04 -18.10
CA VAL A 105 -5.51 -18.22 -17.61
C VAL A 105 -5.08 -18.62 -16.18
N ARG A 106 -3.98 -18.08 -15.65
CA ARG A 106 -3.52 -18.37 -14.28
C ARG A 106 -4.49 -17.86 -13.22
N PRO A 107 -4.40 -18.38 -11.97
CA PRO A 107 -5.23 -17.90 -10.87
C PRO A 107 -5.17 -16.38 -10.72
N ARG A 108 -6.33 -15.77 -10.48
CA ARG A 108 -6.50 -14.31 -10.43
C ARG A 108 -5.50 -13.60 -9.50
N TRP A 109 -5.16 -14.20 -8.36
CA TRP A 109 -4.21 -13.62 -7.42
C TRP A 109 -2.76 -13.59 -7.93
N LEU A 110 -2.37 -14.49 -8.84
CA LEU A 110 -1.09 -14.40 -9.56
C LEU A 110 -1.16 -13.30 -10.60
N VAL A 111 -2.20 -13.29 -11.45
CA VAL A 111 -2.34 -12.30 -12.52
C VAL A 111 -2.39 -10.87 -11.97
N GLU A 112 -3.05 -10.68 -10.83
CA GLU A 112 -3.13 -9.38 -10.14
C GLU A 112 -1.87 -9.00 -9.34
N SER A 113 -0.88 -9.90 -9.22
CA SER A 113 0.41 -9.57 -8.59
C SER A 113 1.18 -8.55 -9.42
N LYS A 114 2.12 -7.84 -8.79
CA LYS A 114 2.94 -6.83 -9.50
C LYS A 114 3.71 -7.44 -10.66
N ILE A 115 4.29 -8.62 -10.46
CA ILE A 115 5.05 -9.32 -11.50
C ILE A 115 4.13 -9.83 -12.61
N GLY A 116 2.98 -10.40 -12.27
CA GLY A 116 2.00 -10.88 -13.25
C GLY A 116 1.50 -9.75 -14.17
N GLN A 117 1.13 -8.61 -13.59
CA GLN A 117 0.75 -7.42 -14.36
C GLN A 117 1.89 -6.91 -15.23
N ARG A 118 3.13 -6.88 -14.72
CA ARG A 118 4.29 -6.42 -15.48
C ARG A 118 4.60 -7.32 -16.67
N VAL A 119 4.57 -8.64 -16.49
CA VAL A 119 4.80 -9.60 -17.59
C VAL A 119 3.66 -9.54 -18.60
N ALA A 120 2.41 -9.45 -18.15
CA ALA A 120 1.26 -9.32 -19.04
C ALA A 120 1.30 -8.02 -19.87
N GLN A 121 1.67 -6.89 -19.27
CA GLN A 121 1.82 -5.61 -19.97
C GLN A 121 2.98 -5.65 -20.97
N ALA A 122 4.10 -6.25 -20.60
CA ALA A 122 5.25 -6.40 -21.49
C ALA A 122 4.90 -7.26 -22.74
N LEU A 123 4.26 -8.41 -22.54
CA LEU A 123 3.83 -9.24 -23.67
C LEU A 123 2.71 -8.57 -24.48
N GLY A 124 1.80 -7.86 -23.81
CA GLY A 124 0.76 -7.05 -24.46
C GLY A 124 1.33 -6.03 -25.43
N TYR A 125 2.37 -5.30 -25.03
CA TYR A 125 3.07 -4.34 -25.90
C TYR A 125 3.60 -4.99 -27.20
N VAL A 126 4.20 -6.18 -27.09
CA VAL A 126 4.74 -6.92 -28.25
C VAL A 126 3.61 -7.41 -29.17
N VAL A 127 2.49 -7.85 -28.58
CA VAL A 127 1.30 -8.30 -29.34
C VAL A 127 0.63 -7.12 -30.05
N GLU A 128 0.51 -5.97 -29.40
CA GLU A 128 -0.13 -4.76 -29.94
C GLU A 128 0.69 -4.12 -31.06
N ASN A 129 2.02 -4.06 -30.91
CA ASN A 129 2.90 -3.44 -31.91
C ASN A 129 3.32 -4.40 -33.03
N GLY A 130 3.16 -5.72 -32.85
CA GLY A 130 3.62 -6.72 -33.81
C GLY A 130 5.15 -6.76 -33.99
N SER A 131 5.90 -6.08 -33.13
CA SER A 131 7.36 -5.98 -33.14
C SER A 131 7.91 -5.94 -31.71
N ALA A 132 9.17 -6.35 -31.57
CA ALA A 132 9.94 -6.22 -30.33
C ALA A 132 10.91 -5.02 -30.36
N GLU A 133 10.75 -4.12 -31.33
CA GLU A 133 11.43 -2.83 -31.38
C GLU A 133 11.09 -2.01 -30.13
N ASP A 134 12.09 -1.31 -29.58
CA ASP A 134 12.01 -0.53 -28.34
C ASP A 134 11.53 -1.29 -27.08
N TYR A 135 11.42 -2.62 -27.16
CA TYR A 135 10.91 -3.44 -26.05
C TYR A 135 11.72 -3.26 -24.76
N ARG A 136 13.03 -3.05 -24.87
CA ARG A 136 13.89 -2.74 -23.72
C ARG A 136 13.49 -1.44 -23.03
N GLU A 137 13.23 -0.39 -23.80
CA GLU A 137 12.82 0.91 -23.25
C GLU A 137 11.45 0.79 -22.57
N HIS A 138 10.52 0.06 -23.20
CA HIS A 138 9.23 -0.22 -22.59
C HIS A 138 9.36 -0.97 -21.24
N LEU A 139 10.25 -1.96 -21.14
CA LEU A 139 10.52 -2.67 -19.88
C LEU A 139 11.09 -1.77 -18.78
N LEU A 140 11.91 -0.78 -19.14
CA LEU A 140 12.43 0.23 -18.21
C LEU A 140 11.31 1.17 -17.76
N TYR A 141 10.46 1.63 -18.68
CA TYR A 141 9.27 2.42 -18.37
C TYR A 141 8.34 1.69 -17.38
N LEU A 142 8.04 0.41 -17.62
CA LEU A 142 7.24 -0.42 -16.71
C LEU A 142 7.92 -0.57 -15.34
N SER A 143 9.25 -0.60 -15.29
CA SER A 143 10.01 -0.62 -14.04
C SER A 143 9.81 0.65 -13.22
N GLY A 144 10.05 1.81 -13.85
CA GLY A 144 9.92 3.12 -13.20
C GLY A 144 8.49 3.36 -12.72
N ARG A 145 7.49 3.01 -13.55
CA ARG A 145 6.09 3.07 -13.14
C ARG A 145 5.79 2.20 -11.90
N GLY A 146 6.40 1.01 -11.82
CA GLY A 146 6.24 0.12 -10.66
C GLY A 146 6.87 0.68 -9.37
N GLU A 147 8.00 1.39 -9.51
CA GLU A 147 8.67 2.12 -8.43
C GLU A 147 7.81 3.28 -7.93
N ASP A 148 7.30 4.12 -8.83
CA ASP A 148 6.41 5.25 -8.48
C ASP A 148 5.16 4.81 -7.72
N ILE A 149 4.49 3.75 -8.21
CA ILE A 149 3.31 3.17 -7.53
C ILE A 149 3.68 2.68 -6.13
N THR A 150 4.85 2.05 -5.99
CA THR A 150 5.32 1.53 -4.70
C THR A 150 5.64 2.68 -3.75
N HIS A 151 6.31 3.73 -4.22
CA HIS A 151 6.55 4.94 -3.42
C HIS A 151 5.24 5.59 -3.00
N ALA A 152 4.32 5.85 -3.92
CA ALA A 152 3.03 6.47 -3.61
C ALA A 152 2.24 5.68 -2.56
N ARG A 153 2.35 4.34 -2.57
CA ARG A 153 1.69 3.46 -1.60
C ARG A 153 2.15 3.71 -0.16
N TYR A 154 3.36 4.23 0.09
CA TYR A 154 3.89 4.55 1.43
C TYR A 154 3.78 6.04 1.80
N SER A 155 3.05 6.85 1.03
CA SER A 155 2.94 8.30 1.30
C SER A 155 2.31 8.61 2.66
N LEU A 156 1.31 7.85 3.13
CA LEU A 156 0.69 8.06 4.44
C LEU A 156 1.70 7.90 5.58
N VAL A 157 2.47 6.81 5.58
CA VAL A 157 3.49 6.57 6.62
C VAL A 157 4.53 7.68 6.63
N ARG A 158 4.99 8.11 5.45
CA ARG A 158 5.94 9.24 5.34
C ARG A 158 5.34 10.55 5.84
N PHE A 159 4.06 10.80 5.56
CA PHE A 159 3.34 11.95 6.08
C PHE A 159 3.27 11.93 7.61
N ILE A 160 2.89 10.79 8.21
CA ILE A 160 2.83 10.62 9.67
C ILE A 160 4.22 10.85 10.29
N ILE A 161 5.26 10.25 9.73
CA ILE A 161 6.65 10.45 10.20
C ILE A 161 7.05 11.93 10.11
N GLY A 162 6.65 12.62 9.04
CA GLY A 162 6.96 14.03 8.84
C GLY A 162 6.23 14.98 9.79
N ILE A 163 4.97 14.71 10.12
CA ILE A 163 4.15 15.60 10.96
C ILE A 163 4.32 15.34 12.46
N THR A 164 4.73 14.13 12.86
CA THR A 164 4.88 13.73 14.27
C THR A 164 5.76 14.70 15.09
N PRO A 165 6.94 15.16 14.59
CA PRO A 165 7.75 16.14 15.33
C PRO A 165 7.05 17.48 15.55
N VAL A 166 6.29 17.96 14.56
CA VAL A 166 5.56 19.24 14.63
C VAL A 166 4.43 19.14 15.66
N LEU A 167 3.71 18.01 15.68
CA LEU A 167 2.69 17.74 16.70
C LEU A 167 3.30 17.68 18.11
N GLY A 168 4.46 17.04 18.26
CA GLY A 168 5.18 16.99 19.53
C GLY A 168 5.59 18.39 20.02
N PHE A 169 6.16 19.21 19.13
CA PHE A 169 6.46 20.61 19.45
C PHE A 169 5.21 21.39 19.88
N LEU A 170 4.10 21.26 19.13
CA LEU A 170 2.85 21.93 19.46
C LEU A 170 2.32 21.51 20.83
N GLY A 171 2.38 20.22 21.16
CA GLY A 171 2.02 19.71 22.49
C GLY A 171 2.84 20.36 23.60
N THR A 172 4.16 20.47 23.44
CA THR A 172 5.01 21.14 24.44
C THR A 172 4.70 22.62 24.60
N VAL A 173 4.48 23.36 23.50
CA VAL A 173 4.15 24.79 23.53
C VAL A 173 2.80 25.05 24.21
N VAL A 174 1.78 24.24 23.88
CA VAL A 174 0.47 24.34 24.54
C VAL A 174 0.60 24.09 26.04
N HIS A 175 1.35 23.06 26.43
CA HIS A 175 1.57 22.73 27.84
C HIS A 175 2.22 23.89 28.61
N PHE A 176 3.29 24.47 28.07
CA PHE A 176 3.94 25.64 28.66
C PHE A 176 3.01 26.86 28.72
N GLY A 177 2.22 27.10 27.67
CA GLY A 177 1.27 28.21 27.63
C GLY A 177 0.13 28.10 28.64
N THR A 178 -0.29 26.88 29.00
CA THR A 178 -1.34 26.64 30.02
C THR A 178 -0.81 26.59 31.45
N ALA A 179 0.51 26.49 31.64
CA ALA A 179 1.16 26.43 32.94
C ALA A 179 1.57 27.82 33.49
N LEU A 180 1.45 28.87 32.68
CA LEU A 180 1.64 30.29 33.02
C LEU A 180 0.30 30.96 33.36
#